data_AF-A0AAU8RY43-F1
#
_entry.id   AF-A0AAU8RY43-F1
#
_cell.length_a   1.000
_cell.length_b   1.000
_cell.length_c   1.000
_cell.angle_alpha   90.00
_cell.angle_beta   90.00
_cell.angle_gamma   90.00
#
_symmetry.space_group_name_H-M   'P 1'
#
loop_
_entity.id
_entity.type
_entity.pdbx_description
1 polymer ?
#
loop_
_entity_poly.entity_id
_entity_poly.type
_entity_poly.pdbx_seq_one_letter_code
_entity_poly.pdbx_strand_id
1 'polypeptide(L)'
;MKNYKICTRCIMDTSDPNIRFDQQGVCEYCANFNSEIKPNWDTGARGQSELMALAEKIKEHGKGKDFDCIIGLSGGLDSSYAAYIAKTVMGLRPLLFHVDAGWNTDQAVGNIERLVDGLGLDLYTDVINWEEMKDLQVAFLRSQISDQDLPQDAAFFSSLYKFARQHKIKYVLTGANYSTECCREPEEWGGYPGIDKTLFGDIHGQFGKRALKSFPLVDIMTYKIYYQRILGMQIVKPLNLVPYVKADAEATLERLFGWKRFKHKHHESRFTRFYEDYWMPRKFGYEKRRAHFSSLIMTGQLTREAALERIAKPEMDENFLKSEFEYVAHKLDLTVPELQGIFEGQNKTFRDYKNKRFLIGIGARVLSAIGLERRLFR
;
A
#
# COMPACT_ATOMS: atom_id res chain seq x y z
N MET A 1 8.82 29.27 10.12
CA MET A 1 7.96 28.59 9.14
C MET A 1 8.72 28.49 7.83
N LYS A 2 8.80 27.31 7.20
CA LYS A 2 9.32 27.22 5.82
C LYS A 2 8.32 27.93 4.90
N ASN A 3 8.79 28.75 3.96
CA ASN A 3 7.92 29.33 2.94
C ASN A 3 7.29 28.20 2.12
N TYR A 4 5.98 28.28 1.89
CA TYR A 4 5.26 27.30 1.09
C TYR A 4 5.85 27.23 -0.32
N LYS A 5 6.18 26.02 -0.78
CA LYS A 5 6.67 25.76 -2.14
C LYS A 5 6.12 24.45 -2.67
N ILE A 6 5.66 24.46 -3.91
CA ILE A 6 5.20 23.30 -4.65
C ILE A 6 6.12 23.03 -5.84
N CYS A 7 6.33 21.76 -6.17
CA CYS A 7 7.13 21.36 -7.31
C CYS A 7 6.59 21.97 -8.61
N THR A 8 7.50 22.43 -9.48
CA THR A 8 7.15 22.97 -10.79
C THR A 8 6.78 21.88 -11.81
N ARG A 9 7.22 20.64 -11.58
CA ARG A 9 6.99 19.49 -12.48
C ARG A 9 5.88 18.54 -12.02
N CYS A 10 5.81 18.23 -10.73
CA CYS A 10 4.71 17.45 -10.13
C CYS A 10 3.91 18.33 -9.16
N ILE A 11 3.29 17.75 -8.13
CA ILE A 11 2.54 18.51 -7.11
C ILE A 11 2.95 18.19 -5.66
N MET A 12 4.08 17.51 -5.45
CA MET A 12 4.70 17.41 -4.12
C MET A 12 5.12 18.80 -3.64
N ASP A 13 4.93 19.08 -2.36
CA ASP A 13 5.15 20.39 -1.77
C ASP A 13 5.82 20.31 -0.38
N THR A 14 5.98 21.46 0.26
CA THR A 14 6.62 21.60 1.58
C THR A 14 5.83 21.01 2.76
N SER A 15 4.66 20.39 2.55
CA SER A 15 4.02 19.56 3.59
C SER A 15 4.79 18.25 3.83
N ASP A 16 5.65 17.83 2.90
CA ASP A 16 6.79 16.96 3.22
C ASP A 16 7.87 17.83 3.87
N PRO A 17 8.17 17.64 5.17
CA PRO A 17 9.11 18.50 5.88
C PRO A 17 10.55 18.33 5.39
N ASN A 18 10.87 17.23 4.70
CA ASN A 18 12.20 16.88 4.25
C ASN A 18 12.42 17.10 2.74
N ILE A 19 11.39 17.56 2.02
CA ILE A 19 11.48 17.78 0.58
C ILE A 19 12.54 18.83 0.23
N ARG A 20 13.28 18.54 -0.84
CA ARG A 20 14.24 19.46 -1.45
C ARG A 20 13.86 19.76 -2.89
N PHE A 21 14.14 21.00 -3.29
CA PHE A 21 13.94 21.50 -4.63
C PHE A 21 15.26 21.97 -5.21
N ASP A 22 15.47 21.77 -6.50
CA ASP A 22 16.56 22.41 -7.24
C ASP A 22 16.29 23.90 -7.52
N GLN A 23 17.21 24.54 -8.24
CA GLN A 23 17.11 25.95 -8.64
C GLN A 23 15.92 26.23 -9.55
N GLN A 24 15.44 25.23 -10.31
CA GLN A 24 14.27 25.31 -11.19
C GLN A 24 12.95 25.00 -10.45
N GLY A 25 13.01 24.70 -9.15
CA GLY A 25 11.84 24.36 -8.34
C GLY A 25 11.34 22.93 -8.55
N VAL A 26 12.12 22.04 -9.15
CA VAL A 26 11.80 20.63 -9.31
C VAL A 26 12.19 19.88 -8.04
N CYS A 27 11.28 19.06 -7.51
CA CYS A 27 11.54 18.27 -6.31
C CYS A 27 12.37 17.02 -6.61
N GLU A 28 13.02 16.51 -5.58
CA GLU A 28 13.87 15.33 -5.68
C GLU A 28 13.14 14.01 -6.00
N TYR A 29 11.82 13.93 -5.78
CA TYR A 29 11.02 12.78 -6.28
C TYR A 29 11.03 12.74 -7.80
N CYS A 30 10.88 13.90 -8.46
CA CYS A 30 11.03 14.01 -9.91
C CYS A 30 12.46 13.67 -10.34
N ALA A 31 13.46 14.12 -9.60
CA ALA A 31 14.86 13.78 -9.88
C ALA A 31 15.10 12.26 -9.81
N ASN A 32 14.68 11.60 -8.71
CA ASN A 32 14.77 10.15 -8.52
C ASN A 32 14.05 9.37 -9.63
N PHE A 33 12.86 9.83 -10.05
CA PHE A 33 12.16 9.19 -11.16
C PHE A 33 13.00 9.21 -12.44
N ASN A 34 13.63 10.34 -12.80
CA ASN A 34 14.41 10.42 -14.03
C ASN A 34 15.77 9.70 -13.94
N SER A 35 16.43 9.71 -12.79
CA SER A 35 17.78 9.16 -12.65
C SER A 35 17.78 7.67 -12.31
N GLU A 36 16.85 7.21 -11.45
CA GLU A 36 16.84 5.85 -10.91
C GLU A 36 15.75 4.98 -11.53
N ILE A 37 14.51 5.48 -11.61
CA ILE A 37 13.36 4.64 -11.97
C ILE A 37 13.27 4.50 -13.49
N LYS A 38 13.07 5.60 -14.21
CA LYS A 38 12.80 5.62 -15.66
C LYS A 38 13.87 4.90 -16.48
N PRO A 39 15.18 5.03 -16.23
CA PRO A 39 16.20 4.31 -17.01
C PRO A 39 16.20 2.79 -16.77
N ASN A 40 15.64 2.34 -15.65
CA ASN A 40 15.62 0.95 -15.22
C ASN A 40 14.22 0.32 -15.26
N TRP A 41 13.25 1.01 -15.87
CA TRP A 41 11.87 0.57 -15.98
C TRP A 41 11.51 0.42 -17.45
N ASP A 42 11.34 -0.83 -17.89
CA ASP A 42 11.07 -1.19 -19.27
C ASP A 42 9.85 -2.09 -19.33
N THR A 43 8.85 -1.62 -20.07
CA THR A 43 7.56 -2.29 -20.26
C THR A 43 7.36 -2.70 -21.71
N GLY A 44 8.40 -2.57 -22.56
CA GLY A 44 8.38 -2.96 -23.96
C GLY A 44 8.81 -4.41 -24.16
N ALA A 45 9.44 -4.69 -25.31
CA ALA A 45 9.86 -6.04 -25.68
C ALA A 45 10.78 -6.71 -24.65
N ARG A 46 11.67 -5.93 -24.02
CA ARG A 46 12.56 -6.45 -22.97
C ARG A 46 11.78 -6.78 -21.70
N GLY A 47 10.94 -5.86 -21.22
CA GLY A 47 10.05 -6.12 -20.08
C GLY A 47 9.19 -7.37 -20.27
N GLN A 48 8.59 -7.52 -21.45
CA GLN A 48 7.82 -8.71 -21.80
C GLN A 48 8.68 -9.99 -21.78
N SER A 49 9.89 -9.95 -22.33
CA SER A 49 10.81 -11.09 -22.31
C SER A 49 11.21 -11.48 -20.88
N GLU A 50 11.51 -10.49 -20.04
CA GLU A 50 11.83 -10.69 -18.62
C GLU A 50 10.62 -11.28 -17.85
N LEU A 51 9.40 -10.81 -18.14
CA LEU A 51 8.17 -11.32 -17.55
C LEU A 51 7.93 -12.79 -17.89
N MET A 52 8.09 -13.17 -19.15
CA MET A 52 7.89 -14.56 -19.59
C MET A 52 8.97 -15.49 -19.03
N ALA A 53 10.23 -15.05 -18.99
CA ALA A 53 11.29 -15.82 -18.33
C ALA A 53 11.01 -16.04 -16.84
N LEU A 54 10.47 -15.01 -16.17
CA LEU A 54 10.04 -15.14 -14.78
C LEU A 54 8.85 -16.09 -14.63
N ALA A 55 7.87 -16.03 -15.54
CA ALA A 55 6.73 -16.94 -15.54
C ALA A 55 7.16 -18.40 -15.65
N GLU A 56 8.06 -18.73 -16.58
CA GLU A 56 8.58 -20.09 -16.74
C GLU A 56 9.33 -20.57 -15.50
N LYS A 57 10.13 -19.70 -14.88
CA LYS A 57 10.81 -20.02 -13.61
C LYS A 57 9.83 -20.29 -12.47
N ILE A 58 8.72 -19.55 -12.39
CA ILE A 58 7.68 -19.75 -11.37
C ILE A 58 6.97 -21.08 -11.62
N LYS A 59 6.56 -21.36 -12.87
CA LYS A 59 5.93 -22.63 -13.26
C LYS A 59 6.80 -23.83 -12.93
N GLU A 60 8.10 -23.75 -13.23
CA GLU A 60 9.06 -24.82 -12.93
C GLU A 60 9.09 -25.16 -11.44
N HIS A 61 9.20 -24.15 -10.58
CA HIS A 61 9.16 -24.35 -9.12
C HIS A 61 7.78 -24.76 -8.58
N GLY A 62 6.73 -24.54 -9.36
CA GLY A 62 5.35 -24.92 -9.07
C GLY A 62 4.95 -26.30 -9.59
N LYS A 63 5.82 -27.02 -10.30
CA LYS A 63 5.54 -28.38 -10.79
C LYS A 63 5.22 -29.32 -9.62
N GLY A 64 4.14 -30.08 -9.77
CA GLY A 64 3.66 -31.01 -8.74
C GLY A 64 2.95 -30.36 -7.55
N LYS A 65 2.65 -29.05 -7.61
CA LYS A 65 1.87 -28.33 -6.61
C LYS A 65 0.55 -27.84 -7.19
N ASP A 66 -0.42 -27.58 -6.32
CA ASP A 66 -1.70 -26.98 -6.71
C ASP A 66 -1.51 -25.54 -7.20
N PHE A 67 -0.62 -24.79 -6.54
CA PHE A 67 -0.31 -23.39 -6.84
C PHE A 67 1.17 -23.19 -7.12
N ASP A 68 1.48 -22.31 -8.08
CA ASP A 68 2.86 -21.91 -8.39
C ASP A 68 3.29 -20.63 -7.66
N CYS A 69 2.33 -19.80 -7.28
CA CYS A 69 2.53 -18.56 -6.54
C CYS A 69 1.27 -18.17 -5.73
N ILE A 70 1.38 -17.08 -4.96
CA ILE A 70 0.28 -16.52 -4.16
C ILE A 70 0.19 -15.00 -4.38
N ILE A 71 -1.03 -14.46 -4.38
CA ILE A 71 -1.30 -13.03 -4.61
C ILE A 71 -2.20 -12.51 -3.50
N GLY A 72 -1.75 -11.45 -2.81
CA GLY A 72 -2.62 -10.68 -1.93
C GLY A 72 -3.67 -9.91 -2.76
N LEU A 73 -4.96 -10.15 -2.52
CA LEU A 73 -6.05 -9.53 -3.29
C LEU A 73 -6.92 -8.63 -2.40
N SER A 74 -7.00 -7.34 -2.73
CA SER A 74 -7.82 -6.35 -1.99
C SER A 74 -9.14 -6.01 -2.68
N GLY A 75 -9.30 -6.39 -3.95
CA GLY A 75 -10.39 -5.91 -4.82
C GLY A 75 -10.10 -4.55 -5.46
N GLY A 76 -9.05 -3.86 -5.03
CA GLY A 76 -8.52 -2.64 -5.64
C GLY A 76 -7.79 -2.90 -6.96
N LEU A 77 -7.65 -1.83 -7.77
CA LEU A 77 -7.16 -1.91 -9.15
C LEU A 77 -5.81 -2.64 -9.30
N ASP A 78 -4.81 -2.23 -8.51
CA ASP A 78 -3.43 -2.73 -8.66
C ASP A 78 -3.35 -4.24 -8.41
N SER A 79 -4.05 -4.75 -7.38
CA SER A 79 -4.05 -6.18 -7.05
C SER A 79 -4.88 -7.01 -8.03
N SER A 80 -6.05 -6.49 -8.45
CA SER A 80 -6.90 -7.13 -9.47
C SER A 80 -6.19 -7.24 -10.82
N TYR A 81 -5.49 -6.18 -11.24
CA TYR A 81 -4.75 -6.20 -12.51
C TYR A 81 -3.53 -7.12 -12.42
N ALA A 82 -2.83 -7.18 -11.28
CA ALA A 82 -1.75 -8.15 -11.07
C ALA A 82 -2.24 -9.60 -11.16
N ALA A 83 -3.43 -9.91 -10.61
CA ALA A 83 -4.05 -11.23 -10.74
C ALA A 83 -4.37 -11.58 -12.21
N TYR A 84 -4.93 -10.62 -12.96
CA TYR A 84 -5.15 -10.76 -14.40
C TYR A 84 -3.86 -11.03 -15.17
N ILE A 85 -2.79 -10.24 -14.94
CA ILE A 85 -1.49 -10.44 -15.59
C ILE A 85 -0.90 -11.81 -15.25
N ALA A 86 -0.93 -12.21 -13.98
CA ALA A 86 -0.41 -13.50 -13.54
C ALA A 86 -1.13 -14.67 -14.22
N LYS A 87 -2.47 -14.64 -14.27
CA LYS A 87 -3.25 -15.74 -14.86
C LYS A 87 -3.22 -15.71 -16.39
N THR A 88 -3.57 -14.59 -17.00
CA THR A 88 -3.84 -14.51 -18.45
C THR A 88 -2.58 -14.29 -19.27
N VAL A 89 -1.62 -13.50 -18.79
CA VAL A 89 -0.41 -13.17 -19.56
C VAL A 89 0.72 -14.13 -19.21
N MET A 90 0.97 -14.37 -17.92
CA MET A 90 2.05 -15.26 -17.49
C MET A 90 1.65 -16.74 -17.54
N GLY A 91 0.36 -17.06 -17.55
CA GLY A 91 -0.15 -18.45 -17.54
C GLY A 91 0.08 -19.17 -16.21
N LEU A 92 0.10 -18.43 -15.10
CA LEU A 92 0.32 -18.97 -13.75
C LEU A 92 -0.99 -19.50 -13.14
N ARG A 93 -0.84 -20.26 -12.05
CA ARG A 93 -1.90 -20.79 -11.19
C ARG A 93 -1.75 -20.19 -9.77
N PRO A 94 -1.99 -18.88 -9.61
CA PRO A 94 -1.90 -18.25 -8.30
C PRO A 94 -3.00 -18.73 -7.36
N LEU A 95 -2.67 -18.92 -6.08
CA LEU A 95 -3.66 -18.83 -5.01
C LEU A 95 -3.95 -17.36 -4.73
N LEU A 96 -5.22 -16.95 -4.82
CA LEU A 96 -5.64 -15.64 -4.35
C LEU A 96 -5.78 -15.70 -2.83
N PHE A 97 -5.22 -14.70 -2.14
CA PHE A 97 -5.22 -14.63 -0.69
C PHE A 97 -5.76 -13.27 -0.26
N HIS A 98 -6.96 -13.28 0.31
CA HIS A 98 -7.59 -12.09 0.86
C HIS A 98 -7.45 -12.09 2.39
N VAL A 99 -7.29 -10.91 2.98
CA VAL A 99 -7.29 -10.73 4.42
C VAL A 99 -8.42 -9.80 4.77
N ASP A 100 -9.38 -10.29 5.55
CA ASP A 100 -10.47 -9.49 6.07
C ASP A 100 -10.08 -8.93 7.44
N ALA A 101 -9.67 -7.67 7.46
CA ALA A 101 -9.40 -6.91 8.68
C ALA A 101 -10.64 -6.17 9.22
N GLY A 102 -11.83 -6.43 8.67
CA GLY A 102 -13.10 -5.87 9.10
C GLY A 102 -13.50 -4.57 8.40
N TRP A 103 -12.72 -4.05 7.45
CA TRP A 103 -12.93 -2.73 6.83
C TRP A 103 -13.29 -2.76 5.34
N ASN A 104 -13.51 -3.94 4.77
CA ASN A 104 -13.87 -4.09 3.36
C ASN A 104 -15.16 -3.32 3.01
N THR A 105 -15.18 -2.73 1.83
CA THR A 105 -16.41 -2.20 1.21
C THR A 105 -17.13 -3.30 0.43
N ASP A 106 -18.45 -3.20 0.30
CA ASP A 106 -19.24 -4.12 -0.53
C ASP A 106 -18.74 -4.16 -1.99
N GLN A 107 -18.28 -3.01 -2.49
CA GLN A 107 -17.66 -2.93 -3.82
C GLN A 107 -16.36 -3.73 -3.91
N ALA A 108 -15.51 -3.70 -2.88
CA ALA A 108 -14.28 -4.48 -2.83
C ALA A 108 -14.58 -5.99 -2.83
N VAL A 109 -15.53 -6.42 -2.00
CA VAL A 109 -15.98 -7.82 -1.95
C VAL A 109 -16.51 -8.27 -3.32
N GLY A 110 -17.42 -7.49 -3.92
CA GLY A 110 -17.95 -7.81 -5.24
C GLY A 110 -16.91 -7.78 -6.36
N ASN A 111 -15.86 -6.95 -6.24
CA ASN A 111 -14.74 -6.96 -7.17
C ASN A 111 -13.84 -8.20 -6.99
N ILE A 112 -13.67 -8.68 -5.77
CA ILE A 112 -12.94 -9.92 -5.48
C ILE A 112 -13.69 -11.10 -6.11
N GLU A 113 -15.00 -11.24 -5.84
CA GLU A 113 -15.85 -12.32 -6.36
C GLU A 113 -15.79 -12.39 -7.90
N ARG A 114 -16.01 -11.26 -8.57
CA ARG A 114 -15.93 -11.16 -10.04
C ARG A 114 -14.59 -11.60 -10.61
N LEU A 115 -13.49 -11.27 -9.93
CA LEU A 115 -12.15 -11.63 -10.37
C LEU A 115 -11.85 -13.11 -10.14
N VAL A 116 -12.27 -13.65 -9.00
CA VAL A 116 -12.16 -15.07 -8.65
C VAL A 116 -12.88 -15.92 -9.71
N ASP A 117 -14.16 -15.62 -9.94
CA ASP A 117 -14.99 -16.34 -10.90
C ASP A 117 -14.49 -16.16 -12.34
N GLY A 118 -14.20 -14.91 -12.72
CA GLY A 118 -13.79 -14.56 -14.08
C GLY A 118 -12.42 -15.11 -14.47
N LEU A 119 -11.50 -15.30 -13.51
CA LEU A 119 -10.18 -15.88 -13.76
C LEU A 119 -10.14 -17.39 -13.50
N GLY A 120 -11.16 -17.97 -12.86
CA GLY A 120 -11.17 -19.38 -12.45
C GLY A 120 -9.99 -19.70 -11.54
N LEU A 121 -9.86 -18.93 -10.44
CA LEU A 121 -8.78 -19.05 -9.46
C LEU A 121 -9.35 -19.35 -8.07
N ASP A 122 -8.59 -20.06 -7.26
CA ASP A 122 -8.98 -20.32 -5.88
C ASP A 122 -8.71 -19.10 -5.00
N LEU A 123 -9.64 -18.82 -4.08
CA LEU A 123 -9.52 -17.79 -3.05
C LEU A 123 -9.42 -18.42 -1.66
N TYR A 124 -8.42 -17.99 -0.89
CA TYR A 124 -8.36 -18.20 0.55
C TYR A 124 -8.56 -16.85 1.26
N THR A 125 -9.48 -16.79 2.22
CA THR A 125 -9.72 -15.61 3.05
C THR A 125 -9.27 -15.85 4.48
N ASP A 126 -8.30 -15.07 4.95
CA ASP A 126 -7.88 -15.04 6.35
C ASP A 126 -8.64 -13.93 7.08
N VAL A 127 -9.52 -14.31 8.01
CA VAL A 127 -10.34 -13.37 8.78
C VAL A 127 -9.61 -13.04 10.08
N ILE A 128 -9.22 -11.78 10.24
CA ILE A 128 -8.50 -11.32 11.43
C ILE A 128 -9.47 -11.26 12.60
N ASN A 129 -9.00 -11.61 13.80
CA ASN A 129 -9.78 -11.43 15.01
C ASN A 129 -10.14 -9.95 15.19
N TRP A 130 -11.41 -9.62 14.95
CA TRP A 130 -11.90 -8.25 14.95
C TRP A 130 -11.63 -7.51 16.26
N GLU A 131 -11.77 -8.19 17.40
CA GLU A 131 -11.54 -7.55 18.71
C GLU A 131 -10.07 -7.21 18.94
N GLU A 132 -9.13 -7.99 18.38
CA GLU A 132 -7.69 -7.66 18.43
C GLU A 132 -7.33 -6.55 17.44
N MET A 133 -7.90 -6.60 16.22
CA MET A 133 -7.72 -5.59 15.19
C MET A 133 -8.24 -4.22 15.65
N LYS A 134 -9.45 -4.18 16.23
CA LYS A 134 -10.08 -2.98 16.79
C LYS A 134 -9.25 -2.37 17.94
N ASP A 135 -8.81 -3.19 18.90
CA ASP A 135 -7.97 -2.74 20.02
C ASP A 135 -6.66 -2.11 19.52
N LEU A 136 -6.00 -2.76 18.55
CA LEU A 136 -4.78 -2.24 17.95
C LEU A 136 -5.04 -0.96 17.14
N GLN A 137 -6.13 -0.89 16.37
CA GLN A 137 -6.50 0.30 15.61
C GLN A 137 -6.74 1.51 16.52
N VAL A 138 -7.46 1.31 17.63
CA VAL A 138 -7.68 2.36 18.65
C VAL A 138 -6.36 2.76 19.33
N ALA A 139 -5.47 1.80 19.61
CA ALA A 139 -4.16 2.10 20.17
C ALA A 139 -3.33 3.00 19.24
N PHE A 140 -3.36 2.74 17.93
CA PHE A 140 -2.70 3.58 16.93
C PHE A 140 -3.35 4.96 16.79
N LEU A 141 -4.68 5.08 16.85
CA LEU A 141 -5.36 6.39 16.88
C LEU A 141 -4.93 7.19 18.11
N ARG A 142 -4.87 6.56 19.29
CA ARG A 142 -4.42 7.17 20.54
C ARG A 142 -2.94 7.53 20.56
N SER A 143 -2.12 6.87 19.73
CA SER A 143 -0.69 7.18 19.60
C SER A 143 -0.42 8.52 18.91
N GLN A 144 -1.40 9.11 18.24
CA GLN A 144 -1.28 10.41 17.56
C GLN A 144 -0.26 10.46 16.42
N ILE A 145 0.27 9.32 15.96
CA ILE A 145 1.13 9.27 14.77
C ILE A 145 0.30 9.44 13.49
N SER A 146 0.92 9.87 12.39
CA SER A 146 0.21 9.99 11.11
C SER A 146 -0.19 8.64 10.53
N ASP A 147 0.62 7.61 10.72
CA ASP A 147 0.46 6.31 10.05
C ASP A 147 -0.63 5.41 10.71
N GLN A 148 -1.89 5.71 10.42
CA GLN A 148 -3.03 5.03 11.02
C GLN A 148 -3.43 3.72 10.32
N ASP A 149 -2.95 3.46 9.09
CA ASP A 149 -3.21 2.19 8.39
C ASP A 149 -2.27 1.05 8.80
N LEU A 150 -1.20 1.35 9.55
CA LEU A 150 -0.20 0.35 9.98
C LEU A 150 -0.82 -0.93 10.56
N PRO A 151 -1.85 -0.89 11.43
CA PRO A 151 -2.52 -2.10 11.89
C PRO A 151 -3.06 -2.98 10.76
N GLN A 152 -3.74 -2.40 9.75
CA GLN A 152 -4.25 -3.16 8.61
C GLN A 152 -3.13 -3.69 7.73
N ASP A 153 -2.17 -2.83 7.36
CA ASP A 153 -1.02 -3.24 6.53
C ASP A 153 -0.22 -4.37 7.18
N ALA A 154 -0.01 -4.28 8.50
CA ALA A 154 0.65 -5.32 9.26
C ALA A 154 -0.12 -6.63 9.19
N ALA A 155 -1.45 -6.60 9.31
CA ALA A 155 -2.26 -7.79 9.18
C ALA A 155 -2.14 -8.42 7.78
N PHE A 156 -2.32 -7.60 6.74
CA PHE A 156 -2.30 -8.03 5.34
C PHE A 156 -0.98 -8.73 4.97
N PHE A 157 0.15 -8.06 5.19
CA PHE A 157 1.45 -8.61 4.82
C PHE A 157 1.90 -9.74 5.76
N SER A 158 1.59 -9.66 7.05
CA SER A 158 1.99 -10.71 8.00
C SER A 158 1.25 -12.02 7.72
N SER A 159 -0.07 -11.97 7.51
CA SER A 159 -0.87 -13.14 7.16
C SER A 159 -0.40 -13.77 5.87
N LEU A 160 -0.28 -12.96 4.81
CA LEU A 160 0.16 -13.42 3.49
C LEU A 160 1.53 -14.12 3.55
N TYR A 161 2.52 -13.48 4.18
CA TYR A 161 3.87 -14.06 4.26
C TYR A 161 3.94 -15.27 5.18
N LYS A 162 3.20 -15.27 6.30
CA LYS A 162 3.13 -16.40 7.21
C LYS A 162 2.51 -17.62 6.52
N PHE A 163 1.42 -17.41 5.77
CA PHE A 163 0.75 -18.43 4.98
C PHE A 163 1.66 -18.96 3.88
N ALA A 164 2.23 -18.08 3.04
CA ALA A 164 3.14 -18.45 1.96
C ALA A 164 4.31 -19.32 2.47
N ARG A 165 4.89 -18.94 3.62
CA ARG A 165 5.93 -19.74 4.28
C ARG A 165 5.42 -21.10 4.75
N GLN A 166 4.29 -21.14 5.47
CA GLN A 166 3.72 -22.39 6.00
C GLN A 166 3.40 -23.39 4.89
N HIS A 167 2.90 -22.91 3.76
CA HIS A 167 2.55 -23.72 2.59
C HIS A 167 3.69 -23.86 1.57
N LYS A 168 4.90 -23.38 1.91
CA LYS A 168 6.11 -23.46 1.05
C LYS A 168 5.88 -22.91 -0.37
N ILE A 169 5.08 -21.85 -0.46
CA ILE A 169 4.87 -21.09 -1.69
C ILE A 169 6.00 -20.06 -1.80
N LYS A 170 6.87 -20.27 -2.79
CA LYS A 170 8.11 -19.49 -2.93
C LYS A 170 7.85 -18.07 -3.45
N TYR A 171 6.87 -17.89 -4.33
CA TYR A 171 6.62 -16.64 -5.03
C TYR A 171 5.37 -15.94 -4.52
N VAL A 172 5.53 -14.72 -4.03
CA VAL A 172 4.44 -13.82 -3.67
C VAL A 172 4.41 -12.69 -4.71
N LEU A 173 3.34 -12.60 -5.47
CA LEU A 173 3.15 -11.51 -6.45
C LEU A 173 2.35 -10.37 -5.80
N THR A 174 2.67 -9.14 -6.16
CA THR A 174 2.03 -7.93 -5.64
C THR A 174 1.73 -6.95 -6.77
N GLY A 175 0.66 -6.16 -6.60
CA GLY A 175 0.32 -5.03 -7.46
C GLY A 175 1.25 -3.81 -7.34
N ALA A 176 2.25 -3.84 -6.45
CA ALA A 176 3.19 -2.73 -6.30
C ALA A 176 3.93 -2.43 -7.61
N ASN A 177 3.96 -1.16 -8.02
CA ASN A 177 4.42 -0.79 -9.36
C ASN A 177 4.98 0.65 -9.42
N TYR A 178 5.72 0.97 -10.49
CA TYR A 178 6.22 2.34 -10.73
C TYR A 178 5.21 3.22 -11.46
N SER A 179 4.29 2.64 -12.23
CA SER A 179 3.36 3.40 -13.06
C SER A 179 2.48 4.36 -12.26
N THR A 180 1.95 3.88 -11.15
CA THR A 180 1.05 4.62 -10.26
C THR A 180 1.68 4.94 -8.90
N GLU A 181 2.89 4.45 -8.62
CA GLU A 181 3.56 4.57 -7.29
C GLU A 181 5.08 4.83 -7.35
N CYS A 182 5.57 5.50 -8.41
CA CYS A 182 6.98 5.90 -8.46
C CYS A 182 7.33 7.00 -7.45
N CYS A 183 6.37 7.87 -7.10
CA CYS A 183 6.46 8.76 -5.96
C CYS A 183 5.93 8.04 -4.71
N ARG A 184 6.81 7.78 -3.74
CA ARG A 184 6.40 7.28 -2.43
C ARG A 184 6.08 8.41 -1.48
N GLU A 185 5.13 8.16 -0.61
CA GLU A 185 4.82 8.98 0.55
C GLU A 185 6.05 9.08 1.46
N PRO A 186 6.40 10.27 1.98
CA PRO A 186 7.41 10.38 3.03
C PRO A 186 6.90 9.71 4.31
N GLU A 187 7.82 9.29 5.19
CA GLU A 187 7.45 8.67 6.47
C GLU A 187 6.55 9.55 7.33
N GLU A 188 6.73 10.87 7.26
CA GLU A 188 5.87 11.81 7.98
C GLU A 188 4.41 11.71 7.56
N TRP A 189 4.08 11.25 6.34
CA TRP A 189 2.71 11.06 5.84
C TRP A 189 2.17 9.63 6.06
N GLY A 190 2.83 8.84 6.90
CA GLY A 190 2.48 7.44 7.10
C GLY A 190 3.05 6.52 6.01
N GLY A 191 4.30 6.77 5.65
CA GLY A 191 5.11 5.91 4.79
C GLY A 191 6.12 5.05 5.57
N TYR A 192 5.79 4.62 6.81
CA TYR A 192 6.76 3.93 7.65
C TYR A 192 7.24 2.62 6.98
N PRO A 193 8.56 2.38 6.86
CA PRO A 193 9.06 1.26 6.08
C PRO A 193 8.84 -0.09 6.76
N GLY A 194 7.76 -0.76 6.37
CA GLY A 194 7.44 -2.14 6.73
C GLY A 194 6.98 -2.32 8.19
N ILE A 195 6.94 -3.58 8.64
CA ILE A 195 6.30 -3.94 9.92
C ILE A 195 7.36 -3.99 11.02
N ASP A 196 7.35 -2.99 11.88
CA ASP A 196 8.25 -2.90 13.03
C ASP A 196 7.56 -3.35 14.31
N LYS A 197 7.80 -4.59 14.73
CA LYS A 197 7.21 -5.12 15.97
C LYS A 197 7.52 -4.30 17.22
N THR A 198 8.62 -3.57 17.23
CA THR A 198 9.02 -2.77 18.39
C THR A 198 8.12 -1.55 18.50
N LEU A 199 7.84 -0.89 17.37
CA LEU A 199 6.87 0.21 17.31
C LEU A 199 5.47 -0.25 17.71
N PHE A 200 5.01 -1.36 17.13
CA PHE A 200 3.70 -1.93 17.45
C PHE A 200 3.59 -2.31 18.92
N GLY A 201 4.61 -2.98 19.48
CA GLY A 201 4.61 -3.40 20.88
C GLY A 201 4.64 -2.23 21.86
N ASP A 202 5.33 -1.13 21.53
CA ASP A 202 5.40 0.05 22.39
C ASP A 202 4.10 0.87 22.36
N ILE A 203 3.51 1.07 21.18
CA ILE A 203 2.20 1.73 21.03
C ILE A 203 1.10 0.90 21.71
N HIS A 204 1.03 -0.40 21.40
CA HIS A 204 0.02 -1.28 21.95
C HIS A 204 0.19 -1.46 23.47
N GLY A 205 1.42 -1.52 23.97
CA GLY A 205 1.68 -1.58 25.42
C GLY A 205 1.23 -0.33 26.19
N GLN A 206 1.17 0.83 25.55
CA GLN A 206 0.72 2.09 26.17
C GLN A 206 -0.80 2.31 26.08
N PHE A 207 -1.42 1.92 24.97
CA PHE A 207 -2.82 2.27 24.69
C PHE A 207 -3.77 1.09 24.47
N GLY A 208 -3.22 -0.10 24.23
CA GLY A 208 -3.99 -1.33 24.04
C GLY A 208 -4.60 -1.81 25.35
N LYS A 209 -5.80 -2.39 25.25
CA LYS A 209 -6.56 -2.92 26.38
C LYS A 209 -6.66 -4.45 26.34
N ARG A 210 -6.33 -5.07 25.21
CA ARG A 210 -6.48 -6.51 24.99
C ARG A 210 -5.18 -7.12 24.48
N ALA A 211 -4.87 -8.35 24.91
CA ALA A 211 -3.71 -9.07 24.40
C ALA A 211 -3.93 -9.48 22.92
N LEU A 212 -2.92 -9.27 22.09
CA LEU A 212 -2.88 -9.69 20.68
C LEU A 212 -2.42 -11.15 20.59
N LYS A 213 -3.33 -12.10 20.79
CA LYS A 213 -3.01 -13.55 20.83
C LYS A 213 -2.91 -14.16 19.44
N SER A 214 -3.81 -13.75 18.55
CA SER A 214 -3.99 -14.33 17.21
C SER A 214 -3.60 -13.36 16.09
N PHE A 215 -3.50 -12.06 16.40
CA PHE A 215 -3.14 -11.03 15.44
C PHE A 215 -1.82 -11.36 14.73
N PRO A 216 -1.82 -11.40 13.39
CA PRO A 216 -0.64 -11.74 12.62
C PRO A 216 0.30 -10.55 12.61
N LEU A 217 1.47 -10.72 13.24
CA LEU A 217 2.53 -9.74 13.22
C LEU A 217 3.84 -10.45 12.89
N VAL A 218 4.43 -10.14 11.74
CA VAL A 218 5.74 -10.65 11.29
C VAL A 218 6.68 -9.46 11.11
N ASP A 219 7.81 -9.50 11.80
CA ASP A 219 8.74 -8.36 11.80
C ASP A 219 9.44 -8.23 10.45
N ILE A 220 9.73 -6.99 10.05
CA ILE A 220 10.49 -6.68 8.85
C ILE A 220 11.81 -7.43 8.76
N MET A 221 12.53 -7.57 9.87
CA MET A 221 13.79 -8.32 9.88
C MET A 221 13.55 -9.80 9.62
N THR A 222 12.45 -10.35 10.13
CA THR A 222 12.07 -11.74 9.89
C THR A 222 11.75 -11.99 8.42
N TYR A 223 10.85 -11.22 7.80
CA TYR A 223 10.47 -11.52 6.43
C TYR A 223 11.55 -11.10 5.42
N LYS A 224 12.31 -10.02 5.66
CA LYS A 224 13.40 -9.60 4.75
C LYS A 224 14.62 -10.51 4.83
N ILE A 225 15.04 -10.94 6.02
CA ILE A 225 16.25 -11.75 6.17
C ILE A 225 15.89 -13.24 6.12
N TYR A 226 15.06 -13.70 7.04
CA TYR A 226 14.79 -15.13 7.15
C TYR A 226 13.93 -15.63 5.99
N TYR A 227 12.77 -15.02 5.71
CA TYR A 227 11.90 -15.56 4.64
C TYR A 227 12.50 -15.34 3.25
N GLN A 228 12.98 -14.13 2.94
CA GLN A 228 13.46 -13.81 1.59
C GLN A 228 14.90 -14.27 1.31
N ARG A 229 15.84 -14.10 2.25
CA ARG A 229 17.26 -14.46 2.00
C ARG A 229 17.57 -15.91 2.37
N ILE A 230 17.09 -16.40 3.51
CA ILE A 230 17.41 -17.75 3.98
C ILE A 230 16.48 -18.79 3.34
N LEU A 231 15.15 -18.59 3.42
CA LEU A 231 14.17 -19.53 2.83
C LEU A 231 13.93 -19.29 1.33
N GLY A 232 14.47 -18.21 0.78
CA GLY A 232 14.41 -17.92 -0.65
C GLY A 232 13.04 -17.46 -1.18
N MET A 233 12.13 -17.01 -0.32
CA MET A 233 10.86 -16.38 -0.72
C MET A 233 11.13 -15.18 -1.63
N GLN A 234 10.39 -15.05 -2.73
CA GLN A 234 10.55 -14.00 -3.72
C GLN A 234 9.31 -13.14 -3.80
N ILE A 235 9.47 -11.82 -3.66
CA ILE A 235 8.42 -10.85 -3.90
C ILE A 235 8.54 -10.35 -5.33
N VAL A 236 7.51 -10.57 -6.14
CA VAL A 236 7.49 -10.27 -7.58
C VAL A 236 6.51 -9.14 -7.88
N LYS A 237 6.95 -8.17 -8.69
CA LYS A 237 6.18 -6.98 -9.09
C LYS A 237 5.92 -7.03 -10.61
N PRO A 238 5.00 -7.87 -11.09
CA PRO A 238 4.84 -8.10 -12.54
C PRO A 238 4.40 -6.83 -13.29
N LEU A 239 3.70 -5.93 -12.62
CA LEU A 239 3.23 -4.67 -13.21
C LEU A 239 4.36 -3.70 -13.61
N ASN A 240 5.59 -3.93 -13.15
CA ASN A 240 6.75 -3.17 -13.62
C ASN A 240 7.30 -3.64 -14.98
N LEU A 241 6.82 -4.79 -15.49
CA LEU A 241 7.32 -5.42 -16.73
C LEU A 241 6.28 -5.38 -17.86
N VAL A 242 5.13 -4.73 -17.64
CA VAL A 242 4.05 -4.60 -18.63
C VAL A 242 3.62 -3.15 -18.77
N PRO A 243 3.07 -2.74 -19.92
CA PRO A 243 2.46 -1.41 -20.07
C PRO A 243 1.25 -1.30 -19.13
N TYR A 244 1.46 -0.66 -17.98
CA TYR A 244 0.40 -0.48 -16.99
C TYR A 244 -0.10 0.97 -17.03
N VAL A 245 -1.17 1.22 -17.77
CA VAL A 245 -1.88 2.50 -17.77
C VAL A 245 -3.15 2.33 -16.96
N LYS A 246 -3.37 3.22 -15.98
CA LYS A 246 -4.47 3.13 -15.00
C LYS A 246 -5.82 3.01 -15.70
N ALA A 247 -6.12 3.91 -16.65
CA ALA A 247 -7.40 3.93 -17.36
C ALA A 247 -7.64 2.65 -18.18
N ASP A 248 -6.59 2.13 -18.82
CA ASP A 248 -6.67 0.93 -19.65
C ASP A 248 -6.86 -0.33 -18.80
N ALA A 249 -6.20 -0.40 -17.64
CA ALA A 249 -6.37 -1.48 -16.68
C ALA A 249 -7.78 -1.49 -16.08
N GLU A 250 -8.31 -0.33 -15.68
CA GLU A 250 -9.70 -0.19 -15.23
C GLU A 250 -10.68 -0.67 -16.31
N ALA A 251 -10.52 -0.19 -17.55
CA ALA A 251 -11.38 -0.57 -18.67
C ALA A 251 -11.27 -2.06 -19.02
N THR A 252 -10.07 -2.64 -18.91
CA THR A 252 -9.84 -4.07 -19.15
C THR A 252 -10.55 -4.93 -18.12
N LEU A 253 -10.37 -4.63 -16.82
CA LEU A 253 -11.02 -5.39 -15.75
C LEU A 253 -12.54 -5.24 -15.78
N GLU A 254 -13.03 -4.04 -16.07
CA GLU A 254 -14.46 -3.77 -16.22
C GLU A 254 -15.07 -4.57 -17.38
N ARG A 255 -14.41 -4.55 -18.55
CA ARG A 255 -14.89 -5.26 -19.75
C ARG A 255 -14.85 -6.78 -19.60
N LEU A 256 -13.80 -7.32 -18.96
CA LEU A 256 -13.61 -8.78 -18.87
C LEU A 256 -14.38 -9.40 -17.71
N PHE A 257 -14.51 -8.70 -16.59
CA PHE A 257 -15.00 -9.28 -15.33
C PHE A 257 -16.15 -8.49 -14.71
N GLY A 258 -16.55 -7.36 -15.29
CA GLY A 258 -17.53 -6.46 -14.66
C GLY A 258 -17.00 -5.75 -13.42
N TRP A 259 -15.68 -5.70 -13.24
CA TRP A 259 -15.03 -4.99 -12.13
C TRP A 259 -15.45 -3.52 -12.08
N LYS A 260 -15.67 -2.99 -10.87
CA LYS A 260 -16.17 -1.63 -10.64
C LYS A 260 -15.07 -0.71 -10.15
N ARG A 261 -14.93 0.43 -10.84
CA ARG A 261 -13.96 1.49 -10.54
C ARG A 261 -14.22 2.13 -9.19
N PHE A 262 -13.15 2.39 -8.44
CA PHE A 262 -13.20 3.23 -7.26
C PHE A 262 -12.95 4.69 -7.62
N LYS A 263 -13.52 5.62 -6.84
CA LYS A 263 -13.36 7.06 -7.05
C LYS A 263 -11.89 7.52 -6.90
N HIS A 264 -11.21 6.97 -5.89
CA HIS A 264 -9.79 7.20 -5.63
C HIS A 264 -9.10 5.89 -5.23
N LYS A 265 -7.77 5.92 -5.18
CA LYS A 265 -6.94 4.79 -4.72
C LYS A 265 -7.25 4.45 -3.26
N HIS A 266 -7.17 3.16 -2.90
CA HIS A 266 -7.45 2.60 -1.57
C HIS A 266 -8.89 2.71 -1.05
N HIS A 267 -9.85 3.19 -1.87
CA HIS A 267 -11.25 3.28 -1.47
C HIS A 267 -11.95 1.91 -1.33
N GLU A 268 -11.24 0.81 -1.59
CA GLU A 268 -11.68 -0.55 -1.25
C GLU A 268 -11.84 -0.76 0.27
N SER A 269 -11.07 -0.05 1.11
CA SER A 269 -11.17 -0.08 2.57
C SER A 269 -11.87 1.17 3.10
N ARG A 270 -12.90 0.99 3.93
CA ARG A 270 -13.59 2.11 4.59
C ARG A 270 -12.68 2.87 5.54
N PHE A 271 -11.82 2.16 6.29
CA PHE A 271 -10.92 2.82 7.22
C PHE A 271 -9.85 3.61 6.49
N THR A 272 -9.23 3.04 5.46
CA THR A 272 -8.21 3.76 4.68
C THR A 272 -8.81 4.97 3.97
N ARG A 273 -10.02 4.87 3.41
CA ARG A 273 -10.74 6.03 2.88
C ARG A 273 -10.97 7.11 3.94
N PHE A 274 -11.49 6.74 5.11
CA PHE A 274 -11.65 7.66 6.23
C PHE A 274 -10.32 8.32 6.63
N TYR A 275 -9.27 7.52 6.73
CA TYR A 275 -7.95 7.98 7.10
C TYR A 275 -7.38 8.97 6.06
N GLU A 276 -7.41 8.62 4.79
CA GLU A 276 -6.81 9.40 3.70
C GLU A 276 -7.62 10.65 3.34
N ASP A 277 -8.96 10.59 3.37
CA ASP A 277 -9.84 11.69 2.95
C ASP A 277 -10.32 12.59 4.11
N TYR A 278 -10.39 12.09 5.35
CA TYR A 278 -10.80 12.86 6.53
C TYR A 278 -9.63 13.13 7.48
N TRP A 279 -9.07 12.05 8.03
CA TRP A 279 -8.19 12.14 9.21
C TRP A 279 -6.90 12.87 8.91
N MET A 280 -6.17 12.41 7.89
CA MET A 280 -4.83 12.87 7.61
C MET A 280 -4.76 14.32 7.08
N PRO A 281 -5.61 14.76 6.13
CA PRO A 281 -5.61 16.15 5.66
C PRO A 281 -5.98 17.14 6.75
N ARG A 282 -6.94 16.80 7.63
CA ARG A 282 -7.46 17.73 8.64
C ARG A 282 -6.62 17.76 9.91
N LYS A 283 -6.08 16.61 10.33
CA LYS A 283 -5.28 16.50 11.57
C LYS A 283 -3.81 16.85 11.36
N PHE A 284 -3.23 16.38 10.26
CA PHE A 284 -1.79 16.51 10.02
C PHE A 284 -1.44 17.47 8.89
N GLY A 285 -2.41 17.88 8.07
CA GLY A 285 -2.16 18.69 6.88
C GLY A 285 -1.46 17.93 5.76
N TYR A 286 -1.47 16.60 5.80
CA TYR A 286 -0.82 15.74 4.82
C TYR A 286 -1.85 15.18 3.84
N GLU A 287 -1.43 14.98 2.59
CA GLU A 287 -2.33 14.52 1.55
C GLU A 287 -1.65 13.54 0.59
N LYS A 288 -1.86 12.24 0.82
CA LYS A 288 -1.30 11.13 0.02
C LYS A 288 -1.65 11.24 -1.48
N ARG A 289 -2.80 11.85 -1.81
CA ARG A 289 -3.18 12.15 -3.20
C ARG A 289 -2.08 12.92 -3.96
N ARG A 290 -1.26 13.73 -3.27
CA ARG A 290 -0.11 14.42 -3.90
C ARG A 290 0.93 13.44 -4.42
N ALA A 291 1.25 12.37 -3.69
CA ALA A 291 2.18 11.33 -4.12
C ALA A 291 1.57 10.50 -5.26
N HIS A 292 0.29 10.11 -5.14
CA HIS A 292 -0.45 9.39 -6.18
C HIS A 292 -0.49 10.18 -7.50
N PHE A 293 -0.93 11.44 -7.47
CA PHE A 293 -1.02 12.28 -8.67
C PHE A 293 0.37 12.64 -9.21
N SER A 294 1.37 12.85 -8.35
CA SER A 294 2.75 13.07 -8.80
C SER A 294 3.30 11.88 -9.55
N SER A 295 2.97 10.65 -9.14
CA SER A 295 3.31 9.44 -9.90
C SER A 295 2.67 9.46 -11.28
N LEU A 296 1.36 9.74 -11.37
CA LEU A 296 0.65 9.82 -12.66
C LEU A 296 1.18 10.94 -13.56
N ILE A 297 1.62 12.07 -13.02
CA ILE A 297 2.26 13.14 -13.79
C ILE A 297 3.60 12.67 -14.36
N MET A 298 4.44 12.05 -13.51
CA MET A 298 5.76 11.58 -13.94
C MET A 298 5.68 10.48 -14.99
N THR A 299 4.62 9.68 -14.97
CA THR A 299 4.37 8.60 -15.93
C THR A 299 3.45 9.00 -17.09
N GLY A 300 3.09 10.28 -17.20
CA GLY A 300 2.37 10.83 -18.35
C GLY A 300 0.87 10.51 -18.41
N GLN A 301 0.28 10.07 -17.30
CA GLN A 301 -1.13 9.66 -17.19
C GLN A 301 -2.04 10.77 -16.64
N LEU A 302 -1.48 11.86 -16.11
CA LEU A 302 -2.22 13.01 -15.58
C LEU A 302 -1.43 14.29 -15.83
N THR A 303 -2.08 15.36 -16.29
CA THR A 303 -1.41 16.67 -16.39
C THR A 303 -1.28 17.30 -15.01
N ARG A 304 -0.28 18.17 -14.84
CA ARG A 304 -0.07 18.87 -13.57
C ARG A 304 -1.26 19.78 -13.25
N GLU A 305 -1.84 20.42 -14.26
CA GLU A 305 -2.99 21.31 -14.15
C GLU A 305 -4.23 20.56 -13.66
N ALA A 306 -4.53 19.40 -14.27
CA ALA A 306 -5.64 18.55 -13.84
C ALA A 306 -5.44 18.02 -12.41
N ALA A 307 -4.20 17.68 -12.05
CA ALA A 307 -3.87 17.25 -10.69
C ALA A 307 -4.11 18.38 -9.67
N LEU A 308 -3.72 19.62 -9.99
CA LEU A 308 -3.95 20.79 -9.14
C LEU A 308 -5.43 21.14 -9.02
N GLU A 309 -6.21 21.00 -10.08
CA GLU A 309 -7.65 21.20 -10.01
C GLU A 309 -8.32 20.16 -9.10
N ARG A 310 -7.93 18.88 -9.24
CA ARG A 310 -8.49 17.78 -8.46
C ARG A 310 -8.08 17.83 -6.99
N ILE A 311 -6.83 18.14 -6.68
CA ILE A 311 -6.33 18.20 -5.30
C ILE A 311 -6.97 19.36 -4.51
N ALA A 312 -7.38 20.43 -5.19
CA ALA A 312 -8.04 21.59 -4.57
C ALA A 312 -9.44 21.28 -4.02
N LYS A 313 -9.99 20.09 -4.31
CA LYS A 313 -11.31 19.65 -3.85
C LYS A 313 -11.19 18.31 -3.13
N PRO A 314 -11.93 18.08 -2.02
CA PRO A 314 -12.04 16.76 -1.41
C PRO A 314 -12.58 15.71 -2.41
N GLU A 315 -12.14 14.45 -2.30
CA GLU A 315 -12.72 13.37 -3.11
C GLU A 315 -14.15 13.05 -2.68
N MET A 316 -14.52 13.30 -1.43
CA MET A 316 -15.85 13.03 -0.88
C MET A 316 -16.47 14.29 -0.30
N ASP A 317 -17.80 14.40 -0.35
CA ASP A 317 -18.50 15.54 0.23
C ASP A 317 -18.48 15.52 1.77
N GLU A 318 -18.72 16.68 2.38
CA GLU A 318 -18.60 16.85 3.83
C GLU A 318 -19.59 15.99 4.62
N ASN A 319 -20.80 15.76 4.09
CA ASN A 319 -21.81 14.95 4.78
C ASN A 319 -21.40 13.48 4.78
N PHE A 320 -20.92 12.98 3.64
CA PHE A 320 -20.34 11.64 3.55
C PHE A 320 -19.18 11.47 4.54
N LEU A 321 -18.23 12.41 4.54
CA LEU A 321 -17.06 12.40 5.41
C LEU A 321 -17.40 12.40 6.91
N LYS A 322 -18.43 13.15 7.32
CA LYS A 322 -18.97 13.09 8.70
C LYS A 322 -19.59 11.75 9.02
N SER A 323 -20.37 11.18 8.11
CA SER A 323 -20.95 9.84 8.31
C SER A 323 -19.90 8.73 8.40
N GLU A 324 -18.78 8.87 7.66
CA GLU A 324 -17.63 7.97 7.79
C GLU A 324 -16.97 8.10 9.17
N PHE A 325 -16.80 9.32 9.69
CA PHE A 325 -16.27 9.57 11.03
C PHE A 325 -17.13 8.91 12.12
N GLU A 326 -18.45 9.11 12.06
CA GLU A 326 -19.39 8.47 12.98
C GLU A 326 -19.31 6.94 12.89
N TYR A 327 -19.36 6.40 11.66
CA TYR A 327 -19.25 4.96 11.45
C TYR A 327 -17.95 4.38 12.04
N VAL A 328 -16.81 5.03 11.80
CA VAL A 328 -15.52 4.59 12.32
C VAL A 328 -15.49 4.66 13.85
N ALA A 329 -16.01 5.73 14.46
CA ALA A 329 -16.13 5.83 15.91
C ALA A 329 -16.91 4.64 16.48
N HIS A 330 -18.14 4.44 15.99
CA HIS A 330 -19.03 3.38 16.47
C HIS A 330 -18.45 1.98 16.24
N LYS A 331 -17.85 1.74 15.06
CA LYS A 331 -17.25 0.45 14.74
C LYS A 331 -16.02 0.15 15.61
N LEU A 332 -15.32 1.17 16.08
CA LEU A 332 -14.19 1.04 17.00
C LEU A 332 -14.59 1.01 18.50
N ASP A 333 -15.89 0.90 18.81
CA ASP A 333 -16.44 1.02 20.17
C ASP A 333 -16.03 2.33 20.88
N LEU A 334 -15.94 3.41 20.10
CA LEU A 334 -15.77 4.76 20.60
C LEU A 334 -17.06 5.54 20.41
N THR A 335 -17.39 6.39 21.36
CA THR A 335 -18.38 7.45 21.12
C THR A 335 -17.77 8.49 20.17
N VAL A 336 -18.63 9.20 19.42
CA VAL A 336 -18.19 10.29 18.53
C VAL A 336 -17.36 11.35 19.29
N PRO A 337 -17.73 11.79 20.51
CA PRO A 337 -16.89 12.70 21.29
C PRO A 337 -15.52 12.13 21.69
N GLU A 338 -15.42 10.82 21.96
CA GLU A 338 -14.13 10.20 22.27
C GLU A 338 -13.20 10.19 21.05
N LEU A 339 -13.71 9.81 19.87
CA LEU A 339 -12.90 9.86 18.66
C LEU A 339 -12.52 11.31 18.31
N GLN A 340 -13.43 12.26 18.51
CA GLN A 340 -13.15 13.69 18.32
C GLN A 340 -12.04 14.17 19.26
N GLY A 341 -12.07 13.78 20.54
CA GLY A 341 -11.01 14.11 21.49
C GLY A 341 -9.65 13.51 21.10
N ILE A 342 -9.63 12.30 20.52
CA ILE A 342 -8.40 11.72 19.95
C ILE A 342 -7.95 12.53 18.73
N PHE A 343 -8.87 12.91 17.84
CA PHE A 343 -8.60 13.67 16.63
C PHE A 343 -8.00 15.05 16.94
N GLU A 344 -8.49 15.75 17.96
CA GLU A 344 -8.01 17.06 18.42
C GLU A 344 -6.74 16.99 19.27
N GLY A 345 -6.30 15.79 19.65
CA GLY A 345 -5.09 15.56 20.43
C GLY A 345 -3.81 16.05 19.75
N GLN A 346 -2.76 16.28 20.53
CA GLN A 346 -1.46 16.72 20.02
C GLN A 346 -0.81 15.64 19.15
N ASN A 347 -0.48 16.01 17.91
CA ASN A 347 0.20 15.13 16.97
C ASN A 347 1.57 14.67 17.50
N LYS A 348 1.88 13.40 17.23
CA LYS A 348 3.17 12.77 17.49
C LYS A 348 3.71 12.15 16.21
N THR A 349 4.89 11.57 16.30
CA THR A 349 5.55 10.81 15.25
C THR A 349 5.95 9.43 15.78
N PHE A 350 6.29 8.51 14.89
CA PHE A 350 6.85 7.22 15.30
C PHE A 350 8.13 7.35 16.14
N ARG A 351 8.82 8.51 16.10
CA ARG A 351 10.03 8.80 16.88
C ARG A 351 9.74 9.01 18.36
N ASP A 352 8.50 9.29 18.72
CA ASP A 352 8.01 9.41 20.10
C ASP A 352 7.76 8.04 20.76
N TYR A 353 7.99 6.95 20.03
CA TYR A 353 7.80 5.56 20.43
C TYR A 353 9.07 4.75 20.16
N LYS A 354 9.29 3.67 20.92
CA LYS A 354 10.40 2.75 20.68
C LYS A 354 10.22 2.11 19.30
N ASN A 355 11.26 2.14 18.48
CA ASN A 355 11.20 1.62 17.12
C ASN A 355 12.59 1.15 16.66
N LYS A 356 12.62 0.40 15.55
CA LYS A 356 13.80 -0.09 14.83
C LYS A 356 14.10 0.77 13.59
N ARG A 357 13.59 1.99 13.49
CA ARG A 357 13.70 2.81 12.27
C ARG A 357 15.14 3.00 11.81
N PHE A 358 16.07 3.16 12.73
CA PHE A 358 17.49 3.30 12.41
C PHE A 358 18.02 2.07 11.66
N LEU A 359 17.78 0.86 12.19
CA LEU A 359 18.20 -0.40 11.56
C LEU A 359 17.50 -0.63 10.22
N ILE A 360 16.20 -0.35 10.15
CA ILE A 360 15.43 -0.43 8.91
C ILE A 360 16.02 0.52 7.86
N GLY A 361 16.42 1.72 8.26
CA GLY A 361 17.07 2.72 7.40
C GLY A 361 18.40 2.26 6.83
N ILE A 362 19.22 1.56 7.62
CA ILE A 362 20.46 0.94 7.11
C ILE A 362 20.12 -0.08 6.03
N GLY A 363 19.16 -0.97 6.30
CA GLY A 363 18.72 -1.98 5.33
C GLY A 363 18.18 -1.36 4.04
N ALA A 364 17.37 -0.31 4.14
CA ALA A 364 16.83 0.42 2.99
C ALA A 364 17.96 1.03 2.13
N ARG A 365 18.94 1.70 2.74
CA ARG A 365 20.11 2.25 2.03
C ARG A 365 20.92 1.17 1.32
N VAL A 366 21.12 0.02 1.95
CA VAL A 366 21.80 -1.13 1.32
C VAL A 366 21.02 -1.60 0.10
N LEU A 367 19.70 -1.82 0.23
CA LEU A 367 18.85 -2.26 -0.88
C LEU A 367 18.85 -1.26 -2.05
N SER A 368 18.85 0.04 -1.77
CA SER A 368 18.98 1.07 -2.78
C SER A 368 20.36 1.09 -3.44
N ALA A 369 21.44 0.96 -2.66
CA ALA A 369 22.81 0.94 -3.19
C ALA A 369 23.06 -0.24 -4.16
N ILE A 370 22.39 -1.38 -3.95
CA ILE A 370 22.47 -2.55 -4.84
C ILE A 370 21.35 -2.59 -5.90
N GLY A 371 20.54 -1.52 -6.03
CA GLY A 371 19.53 -1.38 -7.08
C GLY A 371 18.26 -2.22 -6.90
N LEU A 372 18.05 -2.88 -5.75
CA LEU A 372 16.85 -3.67 -5.47
C LEU A 372 15.64 -2.81 -5.08
N GLU A 373 15.87 -1.59 -4.60
CA GLU A 373 14.81 -0.60 -4.37
C GLU A 373 15.23 0.75 -4.96
N ARG A 374 14.51 1.19 -5.98
CA ARG A 374 14.85 2.38 -6.78
C ARG A 374 14.04 3.62 -6.40
N ARG A 375 12.92 3.42 -5.70
CA ARG A 375 12.13 4.54 -5.19
C ARG A 375 12.82 5.18 -4.00
N LEU A 376 12.54 6.45 -3.83
CA LEU A 376 13.04 7.23 -2.73
C LEU A 376 12.25 6.94 -1.44
N PHE A 377 12.89 6.29 -0.46
CA PHE A 377 12.36 6.10 0.90
C PHE A 377 13.02 7.08 1.85
N ARG A 378 12.23 7.81 2.64
CA ARG A 378 12.72 8.84 3.56
C ARG A 378 11.97 8.89 4.86
#